data_AF-A0A934DN08-F1
#
_entry.id   AF-A0A934DN08-F1
#
_cell.length_a   1.000
_cell.length_b   1.000
_cell.length_c   1.000
_cell.angle_alpha   90.00
_cell.angle_beta   90.00
_cell.angle_gamma   90.00
#
_symmetry.space_group_name_H-M   'P 1'
#
loop_
_entity.id
_entity.type
_entity.pdbx_description
1 polymer ?
#
loop_
_entity_poly.entity_id
_entity_poly.type
_entity_poly.pdbx_seq_one_letter_code
_entity_poly.pdbx_strand_id
1 'polypeptide(L)'
;MDERTFKPIVKELLKNLGLMVIDIPPRQEVPTPDFEAIGDNDSYTIELKIKGDDPELIAQERKILLKGGIVSKSIPVGPRNTLGSIIRSGVQQMLEHDPVGNSFRVIWLHSAGQDSYLHFERFRSTLFGSETLFSLHASNIITCYYFHESAFYSWRDYLDGAILTYSNNCQLCINSLSPRVDDFRKSKLVVGMAGGLCDPQQLAEDDDDVMIADCDLTRKDSDQILSYLCAKYGFQHLQPIPMQQHTGKILVQSDRDK
;
A
#
# COMPACT_ATOMS: atom_id res chain seq x y z
N MET A 1 6.75 -9.34 14.36
CA MET A 1 6.33 -8.27 15.29
C MET A 1 4.83 -8.37 15.44
N ASP A 2 4.32 -8.30 16.66
CA ASP A 2 2.88 -8.32 16.92
C ASP A 2 2.32 -6.90 17.14
N GLU A 3 1.00 -6.78 17.17
CA GLU A 3 0.29 -5.51 17.29
C GLU A 3 0.56 -4.81 18.62
N ARG A 4 0.66 -5.56 19.71
CA ARG A 4 0.96 -5.02 21.05
C ARG A 4 2.30 -4.30 21.09
N THR A 5 3.28 -4.79 20.34
CA THR A 5 4.61 -4.19 20.24
C THR A 5 4.64 -3.05 19.23
N PHE A 6 3.89 -3.17 18.12
CA PHE A 6 3.93 -2.19 17.04
C PHE A 6 3.08 -0.94 17.30
N LYS A 7 1.92 -1.08 17.95
CA LYS A 7 1.00 0.02 18.24
C LYS A 7 1.67 1.20 18.99
N PRO A 8 2.49 0.98 20.05
CA PRO A 8 3.23 2.05 20.70
C PRO A 8 4.23 2.77 19.79
N ILE A 9 4.87 2.05 18.86
CA ILE A 9 5.85 2.63 17.91
C ILE A 9 5.13 3.56 16.93
N VAL A 10 3.99 3.14 16.39
CA VAL A 10 3.16 3.96 15.50
C VAL A 10 2.70 5.23 16.20
N LYS A 11 2.23 5.10 17.45
CA LYS A 11 1.81 6.23 18.27
C LYS A 11 2.92 7.25 18.46
N GLU A 12 4.13 6.79 18.74
CA GLU A 12 5.28 7.68 18.90
C GLU A 12 5.70 8.36 17.59
N LEU A 13 5.65 7.63 16.47
CA LEU A 13 5.93 8.20 15.15
C LEU A 13 4.94 9.33 14.83
N LEU A 14 3.64 9.11 15.01
CA LEU A 14 2.61 10.13 14.79
C LEU A 14 2.80 11.35 15.70
N LYS A 15 3.19 11.16 16.96
CA LYS A 15 3.55 12.26 17.87
C LYS A 15 4.77 13.05 17.40
N ASN A 16 5.79 12.35 16.88
CA ASN A 16 6.99 13.00 16.33
C ASN A 16 6.69 13.82 15.07
N LEU A 17 5.59 13.52 14.35
CA LEU A 17 5.04 14.36 13.28
C LEU A 17 4.26 15.57 13.81
N GLY A 18 4.21 15.77 15.13
CA GLY A 18 3.51 16.88 15.76
C GLY A 18 2.00 16.69 15.90
N LEU A 19 1.52 15.44 15.85
CA LEU A 19 0.11 15.10 16.07
C LEU A 19 -0.13 14.74 17.54
N MET A 20 -1.29 15.13 18.06
CA MET A 20 -1.80 14.58 19.30
C MET A 20 -2.49 13.25 19.00
N VAL A 21 -2.08 12.16 19.69
CA VAL A 21 -2.57 10.80 19.38
C VAL A 21 -3.27 10.18 20.59
N ILE A 22 -4.50 9.77 20.38
CA ILE A 22 -5.41 9.19 21.37
C ILE A 22 -5.70 7.74 20.95
N ASP A 23 -5.53 6.79 21.87
CA ASP A 23 -5.96 5.40 21.62
C ASP A 23 -7.49 5.34 21.68
N ILE A 24 -8.09 4.70 20.67
CA ILE A 24 -9.52 4.41 20.72
C ILE A 24 -9.70 3.11 21.52
N PRO A 25 -10.52 3.12 22.59
CA PRO A 25 -10.75 1.91 23.38
C PRO A 25 -11.60 0.90 22.58
N PRO A 26 -11.28 -0.40 22.68
CA PRO A 26 -12.05 -1.44 22.01
C PRO A 26 -13.50 -1.48 22.52
N ARG A 27 -14.46 -1.65 21.62
CA ARG A 27 -15.87 -1.92 21.96
C ARG A 27 -16.10 -3.44 21.98
N GLN A 28 -16.97 -3.92 22.86
CA GLN A 28 -17.18 -5.36 23.07
C GLN A 28 -17.74 -6.10 21.83
N GLU A 29 -18.48 -5.40 20.97
CA GLU A 29 -19.24 -6.03 19.87
C GLU A 29 -18.85 -5.52 18.48
N VAL A 30 -18.10 -4.42 18.39
CA VAL A 30 -17.77 -3.75 17.14
C VAL A 30 -16.28 -3.48 17.10
N PRO A 31 -15.54 -3.97 16.09
CA PRO A 31 -14.14 -3.63 15.91
C PRO A 31 -13.99 -2.10 15.75
N THR A 32 -13.05 -1.52 16.47
CA THR A 32 -12.81 -0.07 16.45
C THR A 32 -11.45 0.24 15.84
N PRO A 33 -11.31 1.38 15.15
CA PRO A 33 -10.02 1.89 14.72
C PRO A 33 -9.03 1.99 15.87
N ASP A 34 -7.74 2.02 15.57
CA ASP A 34 -6.71 2.03 16.60
C ASP A 34 -6.48 3.40 17.26
N PHE A 35 -6.50 4.47 16.47
CA PHE A 35 -6.16 5.80 16.93
C PHE A 35 -7.06 6.89 16.35
N GLU A 36 -7.27 7.93 17.16
CA GLU A 36 -7.53 9.27 16.67
C GLU A 36 -6.22 10.06 16.74
N ALA A 37 -5.86 10.71 15.64
CA ALA A 37 -4.77 11.68 15.61
C ALA A 37 -5.33 13.07 15.28
N ILE A 38 -4.78 14.11 15.91
CA ILE A 38 -5.27 15.48 15.79
C ILE A 38 -4.07 16.38 15.51
N GLY A 39 -4.10 17.06 14.36
CA GLY A 39 -3.18 18.15 14.05
C GLY A 39 -3.80 19.51 14.39
N ASP A 40 -3.33 20.56 13.74
CA ASP A 40 -3.73 21.93 14.11
C ASP A 40 -5.13 22.28 13.59
N ASN A 41 -5.44 21.85 12.36
CA ASN A 41 -6.73 22.08 11.69
C ASN A 41 -7.31 20.81 11.08
N ASP A 42 -6.73 19.65 11.38
CA ASP A 42 -7.08 18.36 10.80
C ASP A 42 -7.17 17.28 11.87
N SER A 43 -7.98 16.26 11.59
CA SER A 43 -8.13 15.08 12.42
C SER A 43 -8.05 13.84 11.54
N TYR A 44 -7.61 12.72 12.12
CA TYR A 44 -7.41 11.48 11.41
C TYR A 44 -7.91 10.31 12.24
N THR A 45 -8.78 9.50 11.66
CA THR A 45 -9.09 8.16 12.17
C THR A 45 -8.13 7.18 11.51
N ILE A 46 -7.32 6.49 12.32
CA ILE A 46 -6.24 5.62 11.84
C ILE A 46 -6.48 4.19 12.30
N GLU A 47 -6.42 3.27 11.34
CA GLU A 47 -6.54 1.83 11.58
C GLU A 47 -5.25 1.09 11.21
N LEU A 48 -4.71 0.28 12.12
CA LEU A 48 -3.46 -0.45 11.92
C LEU A 48 -3.71 -1.90 11.51
N LYS A 49 -3.09 -2.33 10.41
CA LYS A 49 -3.03 -3.73 10.00
C LYS A 49 -1.59 -4.17 9.82
N ILE A 50 -1.26 -5.35 10.34
CA ILE A 50 0.05 -5.97 10.22
C ILE A 50 -0.07 -7.22 9.36
N LYS A 51 0.77 -7.33 8.33
CA LYS A 51 0.92 -8.55 7.54
C LYS A 51 2.31 -9.13 7.73
N GLY A 52 2.35 -10.33 8.31
CA GLY A 52 3.55 -11.15 8.38
C GLY A 52 3.54 -12.30 7.38
N ASP A 53 4.65 -13.02 7.37
CA ASP A 53 4.78 -14.29 6.65
C ASP A 53 3.85 -15.36 7.21
N ASP A 54 3.55 -16.35 6.36
CA ASP A 54 2.84 -17.56 6.75
C ASP A 54 3.78 -18.50 7.53
N PRO A 55 3.52 -18.78 8.82
CA PRO A 55 4.38 -19.64 9.63
C PRO A 55 4.50 -21.06 9.07
N GLU A 56 3.45 -21.58 8.44
CA GLU A 56 3.47 -22.93 7.86
C GLU A 56 4.39 -22.97 6.64
N LEU A 57 4.31 -21.94 5.79
CA LEU A 57 5.19 -21.80 4.63
C LEU A 57 6.66 -21.70 5.08
N ILE A 58 6.95 -20.88 6.10
CA ILE A 58 8.31 -20.77 6.66
C ILE A 58 8.81 -22.13 7.17
N ALA A 59 7.95 -22.88 7.89
CA ALA A 59 8.32 -24.18 8.41
C ALA A 59 8.62 -25.19 7.29
N GLN A 60 7.88 -25.14 6.18
CA GLN A 60 8.12 -25.97 5.00
C GLN A 60 9.44 -25.61 4.30
N GLU A 61 9.69 -24.32 4.06
CA GLU A 61 10.96 -23.86 3.48
C GLU A 61 12.15 -24.29 4.32
N ARG A 62 12.06 -24.11 5.64
CA ARG A 62 13.12 -24.49 6.57
C ARG A 62 13.43 -25.98 6.50
N LYS A 63 12.43 -26.85 6.35
CA LYS A 63 12.62 -28.30 6.17
C LYS A 63 13.39 -28.63 4.89
N ILE A 64 13.14 -27.92 3.80
CA ILE A 64 13.86 -28.11 2.52
C ILE A 64 15.31 -27.67 2.67
N LEU A 65 15.53 -26.47 3.22
CA LEU A 65 16.86 -25.89 3.43
C LEU A 65 17.74 -26.75 4.35
N LEU A 66 17.18 -27.27 5.45
CA LEU A 66 17.90 -28.14 6.39
C LEU A 66 18.32 -29.48 5.77
N LYS A 67 17.68 -29.91 4.68
CA LYS A 67 18.06 -31.11 3.91
C LYS A 67 19.09 -30.82 2.82
N GLY A 68 19.65 -29.61 2.78
CA GLY A 68 20.57 -29.15 1.72
C GLY A 68 19.86 -28.80 0.41
N GLY A 69 18.53 -28.71 0.41
CA GLY A 69 17.76 -28.32 -0.76
C GLY A 69 17.83 -26.82 -1.04
N ILE A 70 17.47 -26.44 -2.27
CA ILE A 70 17.32 -25.04 -2.70
C ILE A 70 15.83 -24.71 -2.67
N VAL A 71 15.47 -23.57 -2.09
CA VAL A 71 14.11 -23.02 -2.19
C VAL A 71 14.14 -21.92 -3.24
N SER A 72 13.39 -22.10 -4.32
CA SER A 72 13.20 -21.09 -5.36
C SER A 72 11.72 -20.73 -5.46
N LYS A 73 11.42 -19.43 -5.57
CA LYS A 73 10.06 -18.92 -5.76
C LYS A 73 10.04 -17.90 -6.88
N SER A 74 9.00 -17.96 -7.71
CA SER A 74 8.56 -16.83 -8.53
C SER A 74 7.22 -16.37 -8.01
N ILE A 75 7.11 -15.08 -7.70
CA ILE A 75 5.96 -14.54 -7.00
C ILE A 75 5.48 -13.27 -7.72
N PRO A 76 4.22 -13.22 -8.18
CA PRO A 76 3.64 -11.99 -8.73
C PRO A 76 3.66 -10.86 -7.68
N VAL A 77 4.11 -9.68 -8.12
CA VAL A 77 4.12 -8.44 -7.31
C VAL A 77 2.75 -7.76 -7.28
N GLY A 78 1.86 -8.14 -8.22
CA GLY A 78 0.52 -7.58 -8.38
C GLY A 78 -0.46 -7.81 -7.21
N PRO A 79 -1.68 -7.25 -7.34
CA PRO A 79 -2.67 -7.21 -6.28
C PRO A 79 -3.16 -8.60 -5.86
N ARG A 80 -3.56 -8.73 -4.58
CA ARG A 80 -4.02 -10.01 -4.02
C ARG A 80 -5.30 -9.82 -3.22
N ASN A 81 -6.32 -10.66 -3.51
CA ASN A 81 -7.63 -10.60 -2.85
C ASN A 81 -7.57 -10.59 -1.32
N THR A 82 -6.59 -11.30 -0.74
CA THR A 82 -6.37 -11.35 0.71
C THR A 82 -5.91 -10.02 1.31
N LEU A 83 -5.15 -9.20 0.56
CA LEU A 83 -4.75 -7.88 1.02
C LEU A 83 -5.89 -6.88 0.85
N GLY A 84 -6.66 -7.02 -0.24
CA GLY A 84 -7.90 -6.26 -0.44
C GLY A 84 -8.91 -6.48 0.68
N SER A 85 -9.06 -7.71 1.20
CA SER A 85 -9.93 -7.98 2.35
C SER A 85 -9.43 -7.35 3.65
N ILE A 86 -8.11 -7.28 3.87
CA ILE A 86 -7.53 -6.62 5.04
C ILE A 86 -7.84 -5.13 5.01
N ILE A 87 -7.62 -4.48 3.85
CA ILE A 87 -7.91 -3.05 3.68
C ILE A 87 -9.39 -2.77 3.83
N ARG A 88 -10.25 -3.57 3.17
CA ARG A 88 -11.71 -3.48 3.30
C ARG A 88 -12.16 -3.53 4.76
N SER A 89 -11.66 -4.51 5.51
CA SER A 89 -11.99 -4.64 6.92
C SER A 89 -11.59 -3.39 7.70
N GLY A 90 -10.40 -2.84 7.46
CA GLY A 90 -9.97 -1.60 8.13
C GLY A 90 -10.84 -0.39 7.77
N VAL A 91 -11.19 -0.23 6.49
CA VAL A 91 -12.09 0.85 6.04
C VAL A 91 -13.47 0.74 6.69
N GLN A 92 -14.03 -0.48 6.79
CA GLN A 92 -15.32 -0.70 7.45
C GLN A 92 -15.29 -0.26 8.92
N GLN A 93 -14.22 -0.55 9.64
CA GLN A 93 -14.07 -0.12 11.04
C GLN A 93 -14.05 1.41 11.17
N MET A 94 -13.34 2.09 10.27
CA MET A 94 -13.30 3.56 10.27
C MET A 94 -14.66 4.17 9.91
N LEU A 95 -15.42 3.54 9.00
CA LEU A 95 -16.77 3.97 8.64
C LEU A 95 -17.78 3.76 9.77
N GLU A 96 -17.68 2.66 10.50
CA GLU A 96 -18.53 2.41 11.67
C GLU A 96 -18.21 3.36 12.84
N HIS A 97 -16.94 3.76 12.96
CA HIS A 97 -16.49 4.70 13.99
C HIS A 97 -16.87 6.16 13.69
N ASP A 98 -16.60 6.61 12.47
CA ASP A 98 -16.90 7.96 11.99
C ASP A 98 -17.73 7.88 10.69
N PRO A 99 -19.05 7.61 10.79
CA PRO A 99 -19.90 7.47 9.60
C PRO A 99 -20.11 8.77 8.84
N VAL A 100 -19.92 9.91 9.49
CA VAL A 100 -20.09 11.25 8.90
C VAL A 100 -18.85 11.66 8.10
N GLY A 101 -17.66 11.18 8.49
CA GLY A 101 -16.40 11.55 7.83
C GLY A 101 -15.87 12.89 8.31
N ASN A 102 -15.92 13.14 9.63
CA ASN A 102 -15.36 14.34 10.25
C ASN A 102 -13.82 14.34 10.26
N SER A 103 -13.19 13.16 10.14
CA SER A 103 -11.74 13.00 10.08
C SER A 103 -11.27 12.45 8.73
N PHE A 104 -10.00 12.65 8.40
CA PHE A 104 -9.33 11.92 7.33
C PHE A 104 -9.15 10.46 7.73
N ARG A 105 -9.57 9.53 6.88
CA ARG A 105 -9.46 8.10 7.15
C ARG A 105 -8.16 7.60 6.53
N VAL A 106 -7.24 7.12 7.36
CA VAL A 106 -5.92 6.67 6.93
C VAL A 106 -5.69 5.25 7.43
N ILE A 107 -5.43 4.31 6.52
CA ILE A 107 -5.06 2.95 6.91
C ILE A 107 -3.55 2.80 7.04
N TRP A 108 -3.07 2.29 8.17
CA TRP A 108 -1.66 1.97 8.37
C TRP A 108 -1.43 0.49 8.09
N LEU A 109 -0.60 0.17 7.10
CA LEU A 109 -0.29 -1.19 6.68
C LEU A 109 1.20 -1.48 6.92
N HIS A 110 1.48 -2.28 7.94
CA HIS A 110 2.83 -2.71 8.25
C HIS A 110 3.14 -4.09 7.69
N SER A 111 4.23 -4.18 6.94
CA SER A 111 4.77 -5.41 6.40
C SER A 111 5.91 -5.93 7.26
N ALA A 112 5.71 -7.10 7.85
CA ALA A 112 6.65 -7.79 8.73
C ALA A 112 7.10 -9.12 8.12
N GLY A 113 8.19 -9.69 8.66
CA GLY A 113 8.72 -10.99 8.23
C GLY A 113 9.92 -10.91 7.29
N GLN A 114 10.34 -12.08 6.81
CA GLN A 114 11.45 -12.30 5.88
C GLN A 114 11.20 -11.63 4.53
N ASP A 115 9.96 -11.68 4.04
CA ASP A 115 9.59 -11.11 2.74
C ASP A 115 8.83 -9.77 2.90
N SER A 116 9.19 -8.98 3.92
CA SER A 116 8.51 -7.70 4.26
C SER A 116 8.46 -6.70 3.11
N TYR A 117 9.53 -6.61 2.29
CA TYR A 117 9.53 -5.75 1.10
C TYR A 117 8.51 -6.20 0.04
N LEU A 118 8.36 -7.51 -0.17
CA LEU A 118 7.37 -8.03 -1.11
C LEU A 118 5.93 -7.75 -0.63
N HIS A 119 5.66 -7.88 0.68
CA HIS A 119 4.36 -7.50 1.23
C HIS A 119 4.09 -6.01 1.08
N PHE A 120 5.12 -5.16 1.25
CA PHE A 120 5.03 -3.72 1.02
C PHE A 120 4.64 -3.40 -0.44
N GLU A 121 5.36 -3.95 -1.42
CA GLU A 121 5.05 -3.72 -2.84
C GLU A 121 3.65 -4.22 -3.21
N ARG A 122 3.22 -5.35 -2.65
CA ARG A 122 1.88 -5.88 -2.87
C ARG A 122 0.80 -5.02 -2.23
N PHE A 123 1.03 -4.45 -1.07
CA PHE A 123 0.10 -3.46 -0.50
C PHE A 123 0.03 -2.23 -1.39
N ARG A 124 1.17 -1.70 -1.84
CA ARG A 124 1.23 -0.57 -2.76
C ARG A 124 0.45 -0.86 -4.06
N SER A 125 0.69 -2.01 -4.69
CA SER A 125 -0.04 -2.45 -5.88
C SER A 125 -1.54 -2.68 -5.59
N THR A 126 -1.92 -3.20 -4.42
CA THR A 126 -3.34 -3.38 -4.05
C THR A 126 -4.04 -2.05 -3.78
N LEU A 127 -3.35 -1.07 -3.18
CA LEU A 127 -3.88 0.26 -2.93
C LEU A 127 -4.14 1.00 -4.23
N PHE A 128 -3.15 1.04 -5.12
CA PHE A 128 -3.21 1.82 -6.35
C PHE A 128 -3.76 1.08 -7.56
N GLY A 129 -3.74 -0.25 -7.58
CA GLY A 129 -4.05 -1.04 -8.78
C GLY A 129 -3.06 -0.75 -9.90
N SER A 130 -1.80 -0.53 -9.54
CA SER A 130 -0.79 -0.10 -10.50
C SER A 130 -0.35 -1.24 -11.41
N GLU A 131 0.02 -0.89 -12.64
CA GLU A 131 0.59 -1.79 -13.64
C GLU A 131 1.80 -1.15 -14.29
N THR A 132 2.77 -1.98 -14.67
CA THR A 132 3.92 -1.55 -15.45
C THR A 132 3.59 -1.66 -16.93
N LEU A 133 3.69 -0.56 -17.68
CA LEU A 133 3.43 -0.50 -19.10
C LEU A 133 4.73 -0.22 -19.87
N PHE A 134 4.79 -0.67 -21.11
CA PHE A 134 5.82 -0.25 -22.06
C PHE A 134 5.20 0.09 -23.40
N SER A 135 5.90 0.92 -24.17
CA SER A 135 5.63 1.19 -25.57
C SER A 135 6.88 0.92 -26.39
N LEU A 136 6.72 0.46 -27.63
CA LEU A 136 7.86 0.33 -28.56
C LEU A 136 8.41 1.69 -29.01
N HIS A 137 7.65 2.76 -28.79
CA HIS A 137 8.01 4.13 -29.18
C HIS A 137 8.44 4.99 -27.99
N ALA A 138 8.45 4.42 -26.78
CA ALA A 138 8.94 5.04 -25.56
C ALA A 138 10.21 4.31 -25.11
N SER A 139 11.23 5.03 -24.67
CA SER A 139 12.47 4.44 -24.17
C SER A 139 12.36 3.97 -22.71
N ASN A 140 11.29 4.34 -22.05
CA ASN A 140 11.05 4.24 -20.62
C ASN A 140 9.97 3.21 -20.28
N ILE A 141 10.08 2.67 -19.07
CA ILE A 141 9.05 1.84 -18.46
C ILE A 141 8.08 2.78 -17.74
N ILE A 142 6.80 2.67 -18.04
CA ILE A 142 5.78 3.57 -17.53
C ILE A 142 5.04 2.92 -16.36
N THR A 143 4.86 3.63 -15.26
CA THR A 143 3.99 3.19 -14.16
C THR A 143 2.60 3.77 -14.37
N CYS A 144 1.60 2.92 -14.60
CA CYS A 144 0.21 3.33 -14.65
C CYS A 144 -0.47 3.08 -13.31
N TYR A 145 -0.99 4.13 -12.68
CA TYR A 145 -1.84 4.05 -11.50
C TYR A 145 -3.30 3.84 -11.88
N TYR A 146 -4.04 3.14 -11.02
CA TYR A 146 -5.47 2.83 -11.18
C TYR A 146 -5.81 2.03 -12.45
N PHE A 147 -4.84 1.25 -12.97
CA PHE A 147 -5.04 0.39 -14.12
C PHE A 147 -5.98 -0.77 -13.80
N HIS A 148 -5.77 -1.40 -12.65
CA HIS A 148 -6.58 -2.49 -12.12
C HIS A 148 -7.56 -1.99 -11.03
N GLU A 149 -8.52 -2.83 -10.68
CA GLU A 149 -9.37 -2.60 -9.50
C GLU A 149 -8.47 -2.47 -8.26
N SER A 150 -8.66 -1.40 -7.48
CA SER A 150 -7.77 -1.06 -6.38
C SER A 150 -8.53 -0.56 -5.16
N ALA A 151 -7.90 -0.63 -3.98
CA ALA A 151 -8.57 -0.19 -2.76
C ALA A 151 -8.86 1.32 -2.79
N PHE A 152 -7.95 2.14 -3.33
CA PHE A 152 -8.19 3.56 -3.48
C PHE A 152 -9.27 3.88 -4.51
N TYR A 153 -9.42 3.07 -5.56
CA TYR A 153 -10.53 3.22 -6.50
C TYR A 153 -11.87 2.79 -5.87
N SER A 154 -11.94 1.62 -5.25
CA SER A 154 -13.18 1.08 -4.66
C SER A 154 -13.66 1.87 -3.43
N TRP A 155 -12.74 2.50 -2.68
CA TRP A 155 -13.04 3.26 -1.46
C TRP A 155 -12.72 4.75 -1.59
N ARG A 156 -12.72 5.29 -2.82
CA ARG A 156 -12.38 6.69 -3.10
C ARG A 156 -13.15 7.70 -2.26
N ASP A 157 -14.43 7.47 -2.03
CA ASP A 157 -15.27 8.38 -1.25
C ASP A 157 -15.03 8.29 0.27
N TYR A 158 -14.22 7.32 0.72
CA TYR A 158 -14.12 6.96 2.13
C TYR A 158 -12.70 6.90 2.69
N LEU A 159 -11.69 6.58 1.87
CA LEU A 159 -10.30 6.39 2.28
C LEU A 159 -9.41 7.46 1.62
N ASP A 160 -8.78 8.32 2.42
CA ASP A 160 -8.00 9.45 1.89
C ASP A 160 -6.54 9.12 1.68
N GLY A 161 -6.01 8.16 2.44
CA GLY A 161 -4.63 7.74 2.29
C GLY A 161 -4.32 6.43 3.01
N ALA A 162 -3.09 5.99 2.81
CA ALA A 162 -2.54 4.84 3.49
C ALA A 162 -1.09 5.09 3.87
N ILE A 163 -0.67 4.63 5.04
CA ILE A 163 0.74 4.63 5.44
C ILE A 163 1.26 3.21 5.31
N LEU A 164 2.25 3.01 4.44
CA LEU A 164 2.92 1.74 4.26
C LEU A 164 4.24 1.74 5.01
N THR A 165 4.49 0.73 5.83
CA THR A 165 5.80 0.56 6.49
C THR A 165 6.36 -0.84 6.36
N TYR A 166 7.68 -0.93 6.26
CA TYR A 166 8.44 -2.18 6.38
C TYR A 166 9.85 -1.84 6.87
N SER A 167 10.40 -2.64 7.78
CA SER A 167 11.72 -2.34 8.39
C SER A 167 11.80 -0.88 8.86
N ASN A 168 12.72 -0.08 8.31
CA ASN A 168 12.88 1.35 8.63
C ASN A 168 12.29 2.29 7.56
N ASN A 169 11.54 1.75 6.59
CA ASN A 169 10.91 2.52 5.53
C ASN A 169 9.47 2.85 5.88
N CYS A 170 9.06 4.06 5.50
CA CYS A 170 7.73 4.59 5.69
C CYS A 170 7.34 5.39 4.45
N GLN A 171 6.17 5.11 3.88
CA GLN A 171 5.64 5.82 2.73
C GLN A 171 4.18 6.19 2.98
N LEU A 172 3.83 7.47 2.82
CA LEU A 172 2.46 7.93 2.78
C LEU A 172 1.95 7.90 1.34
N CYS A 173 0.96 7.05 1.09
CA CYS A 173 0.27 6.93 -0.19
C CYS A 173 -0.99 7.79 -0.15
N ILE A 174 -1.09 8.78 -1.02
CA ILE A 174 -2.28 9.63 -1.16
C ILE A 174 -3.29 8.96 -2.09
N ASN A 175 -4.55 8.90 -1.68
CA ASN A 175 -5.62 8.57 -2.59
C ASN A 175 -6.00 9.79 -3.44
N SER A 176 -5.39 9.91 -4.62
CA SER A 176 -5.68 11.01 -5.55
C SER A 176 -7.13 11.06 -6.06
N LEU A 177 -7.90 9.99 -5.86
CA LEU A 177 -9.32 9.91 -6.22
C LEU A 177 -10.26 10.34 -5.07
N SER A 178 -9.73 10.63 -3.88
CA SER A 178 -10.55 11.08 -2.76
C SER A 178 -11.17 12.45 -3.06
N PRO A 179 -12.47 12.67 -2.77
CA PRO A 179 -13.09 13.98 -2.91
C PRO A 179 -12.48 15.03 -1.97
N ARG A 180 -11.70 14.61 -0.98
CA ARG A 180 -11.01 15.48 -0.01
C ARG A 180 -9.51 15.58 -0.24
N VAL A 181 -9.01 15.11 -1.39
CA VAL A 181 -7.57 15.01 -1.68
C VAL A 181 -6.84 16.35 -1.52
N ASP A 182 -7.44 17.46 -1.98
CA ASP A 182 -6.78 18.77 -1.93
C ASP A 182 -6.65 19.32 -0.51
N ASP A 183 -7.58 18.97 0.38
CA ASP A 183 -7.49 19.31 1.80
C ASP A 183 -6.53 18.36 2.52
N PHE A 184 -6.57 17.06 2.18
CA PHE A 184 -5.66 16.06 2.72
C PHE A 184 -4.20 16.36 2.38
N ARG A 185 -3.89 16.81 1.16
CA ARG A 185 -2.54 17.25 0.73
C ARG A 185 -1.97 18.38 1.58
N LYS A 186 -2.82 19.24 2.11
CA LYS A 186 -2.43 20.39 2.97
C LYS A 186 -2.35 20.01 4.45
N SER A 187 -2.75 18.79 4.80
CA SER A 187 -2.82 18.33 6.17
C SER A 187 -1.44 18.18 6.82
N LYS A 188 -1.40 18.31 8.14
CA LYS A 188 -0.18 18.20 8.95
C LYS A 188 0.52 16.85 8.77
N LEU A 189 -0.25 15.78 8.56
CA LEU A 189 0.29 14.44 8.30
C LEU A 189 1.06 14.41 6.97
N VAL A 190 0.49 14.94 5.89
CA VAL A 190 1.16 14.98 4.57
C VAL A 190 2.41 15.84 4.63
N VAL A 191 2.32 17.03 5.23
CA VAL A 191 3.47 17.94 5.40
C VAL A 191 4.58 17.27 6.22
N GLY A 192 4.24 16.60 7.33
CA GLY A 192 5.19 15.88 8.17
C GLY A 192 5.86 14.69 7.48
N MET A 193 5.22 14.12 6.46
CA MET A 193 5.70 12.95 5.72
C MET A 193 6.19 13.26 4.30
N ALA A 194 6.48 14.53 3.97
CA ALA A 194 6.86 14.96 2.62
C ALA A 194 8.03 14.16 2.01
N GLY A 195 8.99 13.70 2.82
CA GLY A 195 10.14 12.89 2.37
C GLY A 195 9.81 11.45 1.96
N GLY A 196 8.58 10.99 2.17
CA GLY A 196 8.13 9.63 1.86
C GLY A 196 6.75 9.62 1.19
N LEU A 197 6.43 10.62 0.37
CA LEU A 197 5.13 10.72 -0.27
C LEU A 197 5.04 9.88 -1.56
N CYS A 198 3.87 9.31 -1.81
CA CYS A 198 3.48 8.74 -3.09
C CYS A 198 2.10 9.32 -3.44
N ASP A 199 2.10 10.36 -4.28
CA ASP A 199 0.91 11.00 -4.83
C ASP A 199 0.92 10.82 -6.36
N PRO A 200 0.09 9.93 -6.93
CA PRO A 200 0.09 9.66 -8.36
C PRO A 200 -0.08 10.91 -9.22
N GLN A 201 -0.86 11.88 -8.77
CA GLN A 201 -1.15 13.09 -9.54
C GLN A 201 0.07 14.02 -9.59
N GLN A 202 0.74 14.24 -8.45
CA GLN A 202 1.98 15.02 -8.42
C GLN A 202 3.07 14.34 -9.24
N LEU A 203 3.21 13.01 -9.11
CA LEU A 203 4.18 12.24 -9.88
C LEU A 203 3.92 12.35 -11.39
N ALA A 204 2.67 12.33 -11.84
CA ALA A 204 2.32 12.49 -13.26
C ALA A 204 2.53 13.92 -13.80
N GLU A 205 2.62 14.92 -12.93
CA GLU A 205 2.96 16.30 -13.32
C GLU A 205 4.48 16.49 -13.48
N ASP A 206 5.28 15.71 -12.73
CA ASP A 206 6.74 15.83 -12.67
C ASP A 206 7.47 14.81 -13.57
N ASP A 207 6.83 13.71 -13.95
CA ASP A 207 7.45 12.56 -14.63
C ASP A 207 6.58 12.00 -15.77
N ASP A 208 7.13 12.04 -16.99
CA ASP A 208 6.50 11.48 -18.21
C ASP A 208 6.39 9.94 -18.15
N ASP A 209 7.06 9.29 -17.19
CA ASP A 209 7.01 7.83 -16.94
C ASP A 209 5.81 7.45 -16.05
N VAL A 210 4.91 8.37 -15.73
CA VAL A 210 3.74 8.13 -14.88
C VAL A 210 2.43 8.42 -15.60
N MET A 211 1.54 7.42 -15.60
CA MET A 211 0.19 7.53 -16.14
C MET A 211 -0.87 7.28 -15.09
N ILE A 212 -2.04 7.87 -15.29
CA ILE A 212 -3.21 7.71 -14.42
C ILE A 212 -4.40 7.31 -15.27
N ALA A 213 -4.98 6.15 -14.98
CA ALA A 213 -6.27 5.73 -15.52
C ALA A 213 -7.41 6.31 -14.66
N ASP A 214 -7.70 7.59 -14.84
CA ASP A 214 -8.74 8.41 -14.18
C ASP A 214 -10.05 8.44 -14.97
N CYS A 215 -10.46 7.30 -15.52
CA CYS A 215 -11.73 7.14 -16.23
C CYS A 215 -12.74 6.29 -15.44
N ASP A 216 -14.02 6.37 -15.82
CA ASP A 216 -15.10 5.55 -15.24
C ASP A 216 -15.21 4.13 -15.85
N LEU A 217 -14.24 3.73 -16.67
CA LEU A 217 -14.24 2.43 -17.34
C LEU A 217 -14.14 1.27 -16.33
N THR A 218 -14.64 0.10 -16.70
CA THR A 218 -14.46 -1.07 -15.85
C THR A 218 -12.99 -1.48 -15.80
N ARG A 219 -12.44 -1.67 -14.59
CA ARG A 219 -11.06 -2.14 -14.39
C ARG A 219 -10.87 -3.63 -14.66
N LYS A 220 -11.91 -4.31 -15.13
CA LYS A 220 -11.87 -5.72 -15.58
C LYS A 220 -11.49 -5.86 -17.04
N ASP A 221 -11.62 -4.78 -17.82
CA ASP A 221 -11.32 -4.75 -19.25
C ASP A 221 -10.05 -3.93 -19.49
N SER A 222 -8.91 -4.63 -19.41
CA SER A 222 -7.60 -4.00 -19.59
C SER A 222 -7.44 -3.37 -20.98
N ASP A 223 -8.09 -3.89 -22.02
CA ASP A 223 -7.97 -3.39 -23.38
C ASP A 223 -8.65 -2.02 -23.54
N GLN A 224 -9.79 -1.82 -22.86
CA GLN A 224 -10.44 -0.51 -22.78
C GLN A 224 -9.58 0.50 -22.03
N ILE A 225 -8.94 0.10 -20.92
CA ILE A 225 -8.02 0.97 -20.17
C ILE A 225 -6.80 1.33 -21.03
N LEU A 226 -6.20 0.37 -21.73
CA LEU A 226 -5.07 0.63 -22.64
C LEU A 226 -5.47 1.58 -23.78
N SER A 227 -6.65 1.39 -24.36
CA SER A 227 -7.17 2.27 -25.41
C SER A 227 -7.37 3.70 -24.90
N TYR A 228 -7.91 3.84 -23.69
CA TYR A 228 -8.05 5.13 -23.02
C TYR A 228 -6.70 5.81 -22.80
N LEU A 229 -5.72 5.08 -22.25
CA LEU A 229 -4.38 5.61 -21.98
C LEU A 229 -3.67 6.01 -23.29
N CYS A 230 -3.77 5.20 -24.33
CA CYS A 230 -3.24 5.52 -25.66
C CYS A 230 -3.85 6.82 -26.20
N ALA A 231 -5.16 6.99 -26.08
CA ALA A 231 -5.84 8.21 -26.52
C ALA A 231 -5.48 9.44 -25.66
N LYS A 232 -5.42 9.30 -24.33
CA LYS A 232 -5.13 10.39 -23.40
C LYS A 232 -3.69 10.90 -23.54
N TYR A 233 -2.72 10.00 -23.64
CA TYR A 233 -1.30 10.32 -23.62
C TYR A 233 -0.64 10.28 -25.00
N GLY A 234 -1.39 10.03 -26.08
CA GLY A 234 -0.90 10.08 -27.45
C GLY A 234 -0.03 8.90 -27.89
N PHE A 235 -0.18 7.73 -27.25
CA PHE A 235 0.54 6.52 -27.64
C PHE A 235 -0.21 5.73 -28.72
N GLN A 236 0.53 5.13 -29.65
CA GLN A 236 -0.04 4.22 -30.64
C GLN A 236 -0.25 2.81 -30.07
N HIS A 237 0.59 2.44 -29.10
CA HIS A 237 0.57 1.13 -28.49
C HIS A 237 1.16 1.19 -27.08
N LEU A 238 0.46 0.56 -26.14
CA LEU A 238 0.91 0.26 -24.79
C LEU A 238 0.65 -1.22 -24.52
N GLN A 239 1.57 -1.86 -23.81
CA GLN A 239 1.43 -3.24 -23.38
C GLN A 239 1.83 -3.39 -21.91
N PRO A 240 1.05 -4.13 -21.10
CA PRO A 240 1.39 -4.39 -19.71
C PRO A 240 2.51 -5.43 -19.58
N ILE A 241 3.38 -5.24 -18.58
CA ILE A 241 4.43 -6.17 -18.17
C ILE A 241 4.13 -6.61 -16.74
N PRO A 242 3.51 -7.79 -16.53
CA PRO A 242 3.24 -8.27 -15.19
C PRO A 242 4.55 -8.58 -14.46
N MET A 243 4.88 -7.76 -13.47
CA MET A 243 6.13 -7.89 -12.73
C MET A 243 6.11 -9.07 -11.75
N GLN A 244 7.20 -9.84 -11.74
CA GLN A 244 7.41 -10.98 -10.84
C GLN A 244 8.68 -10.79 -10.01
N GLN A 245 8.61 -11.13 -8.73
CA GLN A 245 9.77 -11.24 -7.86
C GLN A 245 10.26 -12.68 -7.85
N HIS A 246 11.53 -12.88 -8.16
CA HIS A 246 12.22 -14.16 -8.04
C HIS A 246 13.08 -14.18 -6.79
N THR A 247 12.96 -15.23 -5.98
CA THR A 247 13.80 -15.44 -4.79
C THR A 247 14.41 -16.84 -4.80
N GLY A 248 15.70 -16.92 -4.50
CA GLY A 248 16.42 -18.17 -4.28
C GLY A 248 17.07 -18.16 -2.89
N LYS A 249 16.84 -19.21 -2.11
CA LYS A 249 17.41 -19.39 -0.77
C LYS A 249 18.21 -20.70 -0.72
N ILE A 250 19.40 -20.62 -0.15
CA ILE A 250 20.25 -21.76 0.18
C ILE A 250 20.70 -21.65 1.63
N LEU A 251 20.89 -22.79 2.31
CA LEU A 251 21.47 -22.81 3.64
C LEU A 251 22.99 -23.03 3.52
N VAL A 252 23.77 -22.02 3.89
CA VAL A 252 25.23 -22.14 3.97
C VAL A 252 25.57 -22.52 5.41
N GLN A 253 26.18 -23.70 5.60
CA GLN A 253 26.78 -24.05 6.89
C GLN A 253 28.02 -23.18 7.07
N SER A 254 28.06 -22.35 8.12
CA SER A 254 29.27 -21.63 8.46
C SER A 254 30.21 -22.60 9.20
N ASP A 255 31.34 -22.94 8.58
CA ASP A 255 32.49 -23.52 9.27
C ASP A 255 33.11 -22.44 10.17
N ARG A 256 32.45 -22.13 11.29
CA ARG A 256 33.07 -21.46 12.44
C ARG A 256 33.24 -22.51 13.52
N ASP A 257 34.22 -23.38 13.30
CA ASP A 257 34.93 -24.18 14.31
C ASP A 257 36.01 -25.00 13.58
N LYS A 258 37.09 -24.32 13.17
CA LYS A 258 38.42 -24.91 12.97
C LYS A 258 39.48 -23.95 13.49
#